data_AF-A0A914CEZ4-F1
#
_entry.id   AF-A0A914CEZ4-F1
#
_cell.length_a   1.000
_cell.length_b   1.000
_cell.length_c   1.000
_cell.angle_alpha   90.00
_cell.angle_beta   90.00
_cell.angle_gamma   90.00
#
_symmetry.space_group_name_H-M   'P 1'
#
loop_
_entity.id
_entity.type
_entity.pdbx_description
1 polymer ?
#
loop_
_entity_poly.entity_id
_entity_poly.type
_entity_poly.pdbx_seq_one_letter_code
_entity_poly.pdbx_strand_id
1 'polypeptide(L)'
;MVQIKNENMHAITPPSEPPNLNRLLYSLVIISIIGAFLFGYDTSIISSAMLYLKNSERIKPVNHIWQEILVGAIPAFAGIGSLLAGPISDSIGRKKTIMISSVIYALGTLVCALAITKILLLVGRILLGLAVGLSSMTIPVYLSESTPTHVRGKFVTGFNLTINIGQVISNIMAGLLAFIDPENIGWRLMFACASIPAIIQFIGASVIQSSDPIFNSSVQNFHNCAKHINCDYCVTDDRCGFCAHGTTGYCLPLDPEHADQGALTGYCAVSNDSEVHTVNGERYEWMDVYCRTSYTIIPIILMMMYLLCFSVGLGPMPWLLNSEFYPLWARGTCVAITTFTNWLFDLIISLTFLSLTEFATKYGTFYIYTVITFVAFLIFWKYVPETKGCSLDEVEMLFMNPREREIFQQNLRNRILGSQYELKNMSSKLS
;
A
#
# COMPACT_ATOMS: atom_id res chain seq x y z
N MET A 1 -34.53 -24.21 -31.54
CA MET A 1 -34.68 -22.75 -31.38
C MET A 1 -35.62 -22.50 -30.21
N VAL A 2 -35.07 -22.32 -29.01
CA VAL A 2 -35.86 -21.88 -27.85
C VAL A 2 -35.28 -20.53 -27.47
N GLN A 3 -36.00 -19.46 -27.82
CA GLN A 3 -35.71 -18.13 -27.33
C GLN A 3 -36.20 -18.05 -25.89
N ILE A 4 -35.25 -17.91 -24.95
CA ILE A 4 -35.57 -17.48 -23.59
C ILE A 4 -35.53 -15.94 -23.62
N LYS A 5 -36.72 -15.35 -23.57
CA LYS A 5 -36.96 -13.94 -23.29
C LYS A 5 -37.32 -13.88 -21.80
N ASN A 6 -36.51 -13.19 -21.00
CA ASN A 6 -36.85 -12.63 -19.69
C ASN A 6 -35.71 -11.64 -19.35
N GLU A 7 -35.92 -10.35 -19.58
CA GLU A 7 -36.57 -9.39 -18.67
C GLU A 7 -35.67 -9.01 -17.49
N ASN A 8 -35.28 -7.73 -17.49
CA ASN A 8 -34.75 -6.93 -16.38
C ASN A 8 -33.25 -7.06 -16.05
N MET A 9 -32.39 -6.78 -17.04
CA MET A 9 -31.09 -6.18 -16.76
C MET A 9 -31.25 -4.66 -16.84
N HIS A 10 -31.73 -4.05 -15.74
CA HIS A 10 -31.64 -2.60 -15.59
C HIS A 10 -30.16 -2.22 -15.56
N ALA A 11 -29.66 -1.67 -16.67
CA ALA A 11 -28.42 -0.92 -16.66
C ALA A 11 -28.56 0.16 -15.58
N ILE A 12 -27.77 0.04 -14.51
CA ILE A 12 -27.73 1.03 -13.43
C ILE A 12 -27.15 2.31 -14.05
N THR A 13 -28.03 3.18 -14.53
CA THR A 13 -27.66 4.54 -14.94
C THR A 13 -27.10 5.24 -13.70
N PRO A 14 -25.92 5.89 -13.79
CA PRO A 14 -25.42 6.68 -12.67
C PRO A 14 -26.50 7.69 -12.26
N PRO A 15 -26.72 7.90 -10.95
CA PRO A 15 -27.75 8.83 -10.47
C PRO A 15 -27.57 10.19 -11.16
N SER A 16 -28.66 10.74 -11.68
CA SER A 16 -28.69 11.99 -12.45
C SER A 16 -28.35 13.23 -11.63
N GLU A 17 -28.33 13.11 -10.30
CA GLU A 17 -27.98 14.18 -9.39
C GLU A 17 -26.91 13.71 -8.39
N PRO A 18 -25.89 14.53 -8.11
CA PRO A 18 -24.89 14.19 -7.11
C PRO A 18 -25.54 14.06 -5.73
N PRO A 19 -25.17 13.06 -4.91
CA PRO A 19 -25.71 12.92 -3.57
C PRO A 19 -25.40 14.17 -2.75
N ASN A 20 -26.43 14.80 -2.20
CA ASN A 20 -26.28 15.97 -1.35
C ASN A 20 -25.56 15.57 -0.06
N LEU A 21 -24.46 16.27 0.26
CA LEU A 21 -23.68 16.00 1.46
C LEU A 21 -24.54 16.28 2.70
N ASN A 22 -24.72 15.28 3.57
CA ASN A 22 -25.42 15.44 4.85
C ASN A 22 -24.80 16.60 5.65
N ARG A 23 -25.65 17.43 6.28
CA ARG A 23 -25.21 18.62 7.06
C ARG A 23 -24.15 18.26 8.11
N LEU A 24 -24.23 17.07 8.69
CA LEU A 24 -23.26 16.52 9.64
C LEU A 24 -21.86 16.35 9.03
N LEU A 25 -21.79 15.82 7.81
CA LEU A 25 -20.54 15.58 7.09
C LEU A 25 -19.89 16.90 6.63
N TYR A 26 -20.70 17.87 6.20
CA TYR A 26 -20.22 19.24 5.94
C TYR A 26 -19.57 19.86 7.18
N SER A 27 -20.21 19.74 8.35
CA SER A 27 -19.68 20.28 9.61
C SER A 27 -18.36 19.62 10.02
N LEU A 28 -18.24 18.30 9.89
CA LEU A 28 -17.00 17.55 10.20
C LEU A 28 -15.82 18.00 9.35
N VAL A 29 -16.07 18.17 8.06
CA VAL A 29 -15.06 18.60 7.10
C VAL A 29 -14.58 20.02 7.41
N ILE A 30 -15.51 20.94 7.71
CA ILE A 30 -15.17 22.32 8.08
C ILE A 30 -14.37 22.37 9.39
N ILE A 31 -14.75 21.60 10.40
CA ILE A 31 -14.03 21.54 11.68
C ILE A 31 -12.62 20.97 11.50
N SER A 32 -12.45 19.98 10.62
CA SER A 32 -11.14 19.40 10.32
C SER A 32 -10.20 20.41 9.67
N ILE A 33 -10.73 21.33 8.85
CA ILE A 33 -9.98 22.40 8.18
C ILE A 33 -9.44 23.45 9.19
N ILE A 34 -10.00 23.57 10.40
CA ILE A 34 -9.47 24.46 11.45
C ILE A 34 -8.01 24.10 11.82
N GLY A 35 -7.63 22.82 11.72
CA GLY A 35 -6.23 22.41 11.93
C GLY A 35 -5.26 23.02 10.91
N ALA A 36 -5.75 23.28 9.69
CA ALA A 36 -4.98 23.96 8.65
C ALA A 36 -4.75 25.44 9.01
N PHE A 37 -5.74 26.09 9.61
CA PHE A 37 -5.64 27.47 10.10
C PHE A 37 -4.56 27.56 11.19
N LEU A 38 -4.59 26.64 12.17
CA LEU A 38 -3.61 26.58 13.26
C LEU A 38 -2.18 26.43 12.74
N PHE A 39 -1.98 25.54 11.76
CA PHE A 39 -0.69 25.36 11.10
C PHE A 39 -0.17 26.66 10.47
N GLY A 40 -1.03 27.36 9.71
CA GLY A 40 -0.68 28.66 9.13
C GLY A 40 -0.40 29.73 10.19
N TYR A 41 -1.18 29.75 11.26
CA TYR A 41 -1.05 30.74 12.32
C TYR A 41 0.29 30.62 13.05
N ASP A 42 0.64 29.40 13.49
CA ASP A 42 1.84 29.13 14.29
C ASP A 42 3.15 29.29 13.50
N THR A 43 3.12 29.00 12.19
CA THR A 43 4.28 29.20 11.30
C THR A 43 4.59 30.68 11.08
N SER A 44 3.59 31.56 11.08
CA SER A 44 3.79 33.00 10.85
C SER A 44 4.03 33.80 12.13
N ILE A 45 3.37 33.42 13.25
CA ILE A 45 3.33 34.28 14.45
C ILE A 45 4.70 34.41 15.13
N ILE A 46 5.58 33.39 15.00
CA ILE A 46 6.92 33.40 15.60
C ILE A 46 7.77 34.55 15.07
N SER A 47 7.69 34.83 13.78
CA SER A 47 8.50 35.86 13.12
C SER A 47 8.20 37.23 13.70
N SER A 48 6.93 37.51 13.96
CA SER A 48 6.48 38.77 14.58
C SER A 48 6.81 38.82 16.07
N ALA A 49 6.62 37.72 16.81
CA ALA A 49 6.95 37.66 18.23
C ALA A 49 8.46 37.81 18.49
N MET A 50 9.32 37.35 17.57
CA MET A 50 10.77 37.37 17.72
C MET A 50 11.34 38.80 17.83
N LEU A 51 10.66 39.78 17.22
CA LEU A 51 11.02 41.19 17.30
C LEU A 51 11.02 41.72 18.74
N TYR A 52 10.15 41.18 19.59
CA TYR A 52 9.96 41.64 20.98
C TYR A 52 10.60 40.70 22.00
N LEU A 53 10.67 39.39 21.70
CA LEU A 53 11.30 38.37 22.54
C LEU A 53 12.77 38.69 22.91
N LYS A 54 13.49 39.42 22.05
CA LYS A 54 14.88 39.84 22.31
C LYS A 54 14.99 40.85 23.46
N ASN A 55 13.98 41.69 23.65
CA ASN A 55 14.02 42.80 24.61
C ASN A 55 13.46 42.41 25.98
N SER A 56 12.63 41.36 26.05
CA SER A 56 12.03 40.88 27.30
C SER A 56 13.07 40.46 28.35
N GLU A 57 13.03 41.10 29.52
CA GLU A 57 14.02 40.88 30.60
C GLU A 57 14.05 39.44 31.12
N ARG A 58 12.91 38.75 31.12
CA ARG A 58 12.80 37.39 31.69
C ARG A 58 13.34 36.28 30.78
N ILE A 59 13.44 36.53 29.47
CA ILE A 59 13.82 35.50 28.47
C ILE A 59 15.28 35.68 28.01
N LYS A 60 15.89 36.85 28.27
CA LYS A 60 17.30 37.12 27.98
C LYS A 60 18.24 36.10 28.67
N PRO A 61 19.38 35.76 28.04
CA PRO A 61 19.80 36.14 26.69
C PRO A 61 19.16 35.24 25.61
N VAL A 62 18.73 35.86 24.50
CA VAL A 62 18.31 35.21 23.25
C VAL A 62 19.23 35.70 22.13
N ASN A 63 20.32 34.97 21.91
CA ASN A 63 21.27 35.24 20.82
C ASN A 63 20.72 34.71 19.49
N HIS A 64 21.34 35.06 18.36
CA HIS A 64 20.92 34.62 17.03
C HIS A 64 20.73 33.09 16.91
N ILE A 65 21.63 32.29 17.51
CA ILE A 65 21.51 30.82 17.56
C ILE A 65 20.19 30.39 18.23
N TRP A 66 19.79 31.03 19.33
CA TRP A 66 18.53 30.72 20.00
C TRP A 66 17.31 31.12 19.18
N GLN A 67 17.41 32.17 18.37
CA GLN A 67 16.34 32.57 17.46
C GLN A 67 16.14 31.52 16.37
N GLU A 68 17.24 31.04 15.77
CA GLU A 68 17.24 29.98 14.76
C GLU A 68 16.65 28.67 15.33
N ILE A 69 17.05 28.28 16.55
CA ILE A 69 16.52 27.09 17.22
C ILE A 69 15.00 27.22 17.44
N LEU A 70 14.52 28.38 17.93
CA LEU A 70 13.11 28.59 18.22
C LEU A 70 12.24 28.63 16.95
N VAL A 71 12.73 29.23 15.87
CA VAL A 71 12.04 29.27 14.57
C VAL A 71 12.08 27.89 13.89
N GLY A 72 13.23 27.21 13.92
CA GLY A 72 13.45 25.92 13.28
C GLY A 72 12.81 24.73 14.00
N ALA A 73 12.45 24.86 15.29
CA ALA A 73 11.86 23.78 16.07
C ALA A 73 10.54 23.25 15.48
N ILE A 74 9.63 24.13 15.03
CA ILE A 74 8.34 23.67 14.48
C ILE A 74 8.55 22.82 13.21
N PRO A 75 9.27 23.27 12.16
CA PRO A 75 9.52 22.44 10.98
C PRO A 75 10.24 21.12 11.30
N ALA A 76 11.25 21.15 12.18
CA ALA A 76 12.01 19.96 12.54
C ALA A 76 11.13 18.89 13.20
N PHE A 77 10.34 19.28 14.20
CA PHE A 77 9.46 18.35 14.90
C PHE A 77 8.17 18.05 14.13
N ALA A 78 7.75 18.90 13.20
CA ALA A 78 6.69 18.58 12.25
C ALA A 78 7.09 17.45 11.30
N GLY A 79 8.36 17.40 10.88
CA GLY A 79 8.90 16.25 10.14
C GLY A 79 8.83 14.94 10.93
N ILE A 80 9.11 14.97 12.23
CA ILE A 80 8.97 13.80 13.11
C ILE A 80 7.49 13.45 13.30
N GLY A 81 6.65 14.45 13.57
CA GLY A 81 5.22 14.28 13.77
C GLY A 81 4.51 13.68 12.55
N SER A 82 4.90 14.06 11.33
CA SER A 82 4.32 13.52 10.10
C SER A 82 4.72 12.06 9.83
N LEU A 83 5.94 11.65 10.18
CA LEU A 83 6.37 10.25 10.13
C LEU A 83 5.58 9.36 11.08
N LEU A 84 5.26 9.88 12.28
CA LEU A 84 4.43 9.17 13.27
C LEU A 84 2.94 9.19 12.91
N ALA A 85 2.50 10.18 12.12
CA ALA A 85 1.09 10.40 11.80
C ALA A 85 0.44 9.22 11.06
N GLY A 86 1.15 8.58 10.13
CA GLY A 86 0.64 7.43 9.37
C GLY A 86 0.25 6.27 10.29
N PRO A 87 1.21 5.65 11.00
CA PRO A 87 0.93 4.52 11.90
C PRO A 87 -0.11 4.84 12.98
N ILE A 88 -0.07 6.06 13.55
CA ILE A 88 -1.05 6.49 14.56
C ILE A 88 -2.44 6.64 13.94
N SER A 89 -2.55 7.35 12.81
CA SER A 89 -3.82 7.56 12.12
C SER A 89 -4.46 6.27 11.66
N ASP A 90 -3.63 5.29 11.32
CA ASP A 90 -4.04 3.96 10.93
C ASP A 90 -4.51 3.18 12.18
N SER A 91 -3.75 3.17 13.27
CA SER A 91 -4.09 2.38 14.47
C SER A 91 -5.31 2.85 15.25
N ILE A 92 -5.52 4.16 15.40
CA ILE A 92 -6.60 4.72 16.24
C ILE A 92 -7.68 5.45 15.44
N GLY A 93 -7.52 5.53 14.13
CA GLY A 93 -8.42 6.23 13.22
C GLY A 93 -8.12 7.73 13.09
N ARG A 94 -8.55 8.28 11.95
CA ARG A 94 -8.21 9.63 11.49
C ARG A 94 -8.78 10.70 12.42
N LYS A 95 -10.05 10.55 12.82
CA LYS A 95 -10.74 11.48 13.73
C LYS A 95 -10.07 11.58 15.10
N LYS A 96 -9.73 10.45 15.72
CA LYS A 96 -9.06 10.45 17.05
C LYS A 96 -7.66 11.04 16.97
N THR A 97 -6.96 10.80 15.86
CA THR A 97 -5.65 11.40 15.59
C THR A 97 -5.73 12.92 15.46
N ILE A 98 -6.75 13.43 14.76
CA ILE A 98 -7.05 14.87 14.70
C ILE A 98 -7.32 15.41 16.12
N MET A 99 -8.14 14.73 16.92
CA MET A 99 -8.44 15.15 18.30
C MET A 99 -7.17 15.21 19.18
N ILE A 100 -6.32 14.19 19.12
CA ILE A 100 -5.04 14.17 19.86
C ILE A 100 -4.16 15.33 19.41
N SER A 101 -4.06 15.59 18.10
CA SER A 101 -3.29 16.73 17.59
C SER A 101 -3.83 18.06 18.10
N SER A 102 -5.15 18.24 18.22
CA SER A 102 -5.78 19.45 18.75
C SER A 102 -5.49 19.66 20.25
N VAL A 103 -5.43 18.59 21.04
CA VAL A 103 -5.01 18.67 22.46
C VAL A 103 -3.56 19.10 22.56
N ILE A 104 -2.68 18.52 21.74
CA ILE A 104 -1.25 18.88 21.73
C ILE A 104 -1.08 20.34 21.27
N TYR A 105 -1.86 20.82 20.28
CA TYR A 105 -1.90 22.23 19.89
C TYR A 105 -2.32 23.14 21.05
N ALA A 106 -3.41 22.82 21.74
CA ALA A 106 -3.90 23.61 22.86
C ALA A 106 -2.87 23.70 23.99
N LEU A 107 -2.23 22.57 24.33
CA LEU A 107 -1.16 22.53 25.33
C LEU A 107 0.09 23.30 24.87
N GLY A 108 0.53 23.12 23.62
CA GLY A 108 1.71 23.78 23.06
C GLY A 108 1.56 25.30 22.99
N THR A 109 0.39 25.80 22.57
CA THR A 109 0.09 27.24 22.53
C THR A 109 0.03 27.84 23.94
N LEU A 110 -0.59 27.13 24.89
CA LEU A 110 -0.65 27.55 26.29
C LEU A 110 0.74 27.61 26.95
N VAL A 111 1.58 26.59 26.70
CA VAL A 111 2.97 26.56 27.19
C VAL A 111 3.78 27.73 26.61
N CYS A 112 3.59 28.05 25.32
CA CYS A 112 4.26 29.20 24.70
C CYS A 112 3.78 30.53 25.32
N ALA A 113 2.48 30.70 25.56
CA ALA A 113 1.92 31.91 26.15
C ALA A 113 2.41 32.14 27.59
N LEU A 114 2.51 31.06 28.38
CA LEU A 114 2.94 31.10 29.78
C LEU A 114 4.47 30.99 29.95
N ALA A 115 5.24 30.92 28.86
CA ALA A 115 6.68 30.67 28.92
C ALA A 115 7.41 31.76 29.73
N ILE A 116 8.04 31.36 30.83
CA ILE A 116 8.86 32.26 31.66
C ILE A 116 10.33 32.20 31.24
N THR A 117 10.76 31.05 30.70
CA THR A 117 12.14 30.80 30.25
C THR A 117 12.17 30.42 28.76
N LYS A 118 13.30 30.67 28.10
CA LYS A 118 13.52 30.26 26.70
C LYS A 118 13.40 28.74 26.48
N ILE A 119 13.73 27.93 27.48
CA ILE A 119 13.61 26.47 27.41
C ILE A 119 12.13 26.07 27.40
N LEU A 120 11.31 26.68 28.27
CA LEU A 120 9.88 26.42 28.29
C LEU A 120 9.20 26.84 26.98
N LEU A 121 9.65 27.96 26.40
CA LEU A 121 9.21 28.37 25.06
C LEU A 121 9.59 27.34 23.99
N LEU A 122 10.81 26.81 24.03
CA LEU A 122 11.25 25.74 23.12
C LEU A 122 10.41 24.47 23.29
N VAL A 123 10.11 24.06 24.53
CA VAL A 123 9.23 22.90 24.79
C VAL A 123 7.85 23.10 24.16
N GLY A 124 7.26 24.29 24.31
CA GLY A 124 6.01 24.63 23.63
C GLY A 124 6.11 24.52 22.11
N ARG A 125 7.23 24.99 21.52
CA ARG A 125 7.48 24.87 20.06
C ARG A 125 7.63 23.45 19.58
N ILE A 126 8.26 22.58 20.37
CA ILE A 126 8.39 21.15 20.07
C ILE A 126 7.00 20.50 20.04
N LEU A 127 6.16 20.76 21.04
CA LEU A 127 4.78 20.27 21.09
C LEU A 127 3.97 20.73 19.87
N LEU A 128 4.06 22.02 19.53
CA LEU A 128 3.42 22.57 18.34
C LEU A 128 3.93 21.93 17.06
N GLY A 129 5.24 21.70 16.92
CA GLY A 129 5.83 21.00 15.79
C GLY A 129 5.24 19.60 15.62
N LEU A 130 5.20 18.80 16.69
CA LEU A 130 4.58 17.47 16.65
C LEU A 130 3.10 17.52 16.25
N ALA A 131 2.33 18.48 16.79
CA ALA A 131 0.92 18.66 16.45
C ALA A 131 0.70 19.06 14.99
N VAL A 132 1.52 19.98 14.46
CA VAL A 132 1.54 20.37 13.04
C VAL A 132 1.82 19.16 12.15
N GLY A 133 2.81 18.34 12.51
CA GLY A 133 3.16 17.14 11.74
C GLY A 133 2.03 16.11 11.70
N LEU A 134 1.39 15.84 12.84
CA LEU A 134 0.25 14.93 12.93
C LEU A 134 -0.95 15.44 12.10
N SER A 135 -1.31 16.71 12.29
CA SER A 135 -2.48 17.31 11.62
C SER A 135 -2.31 17.47 10.10
N SER A 136 -1.12 17.85 9.63
CA SER A 136 -0.86 18.14 8.21
C SER A 136 -0.89 16.90 7.32
N MET A 137 -0.61 15.72 7.87
CA MET A 137 -0.77 14.44 7.18
C MET A 137 -2.21 13.91 7.30
N THR A 138 -2.79 13.92 8.50
CA THR A 138 -4.09 13.27 8.75
C THR A 138 -5.28 14.03 8.16
N ILE A 139 -5.28 15.37 8.18
CA ILE A 139 -6.44 16.16 7.73
C ILE A 139 -6.70 16.00 6.22
N PRO A 140 -5.71 16.14 5.30
CA PRO A 140 -5.94 15.93 3.87
C PRO A 140 -6.43 14.51 3.54
N VAL A 141 -5.89 13.50 4.22
CA VAL A 141 -6.33 12.11 4.08
C VAL A 141 -7.78 11.96 4.54
N TYR A 142 -8.13 12.48 5.73
CA TYR A 142 -9.49 12.47 6.24
C TYR A 142 -10.48 13.17 5.31
N LEU A 143 -10.10 14.32 4.74
CA LEU A 143 -10.91 15.03 3.74
C LEU A 143 -11.10 14.19 2.48
N SER A 144 -10.06 13.50 2.01
CA SER A 144 -10.14 12.66 0.83
C SER A 144 -10.99 11.41 1.02
N GLU A 145 -10.97 10.82 2.22
CA GLU A 145 -11.74 9.62 2.57
C GLU A 145 -13.21 9.96 2.87
N SER A 146 -13.47 11.08 3.53
CA SER A 146 -14.81 11.45 4.01
C SER A 146 -15.66 12.17 2.96
N THR A 147 -15.05 12.72 1.91
CA THR A 147 -15.80 13.54 0.93
C THR A 147 -16.05 12.81 -0.40
N PRO A 148 -17.26 12.97 -0.98
CA PRO A 148 -17.59 12.41 -2.28
C PRO A 148 -16.63 12.85 -3.38
N THR A 149 -16.38 11.97 -4.35
CA THR A 149 -15.40 12.16 -5.43
C THR A 149 -15.59 13.46 -6.22
N HIS A 150 -16.82 13.95 -6.38
CA HIS A 150 -17.16 15.16 -7.13
C HIS A 150 -16.85 16.48 -6.40
N VAL A 151 -16.73 16.48 -5.06
CA VAL A 151 -16.41 17.67 -4.24
C VAL A 151 -15.08 17.56 -3.50
N ARG A 152 -14.46 16.38 -3.50
CA ARG A 152 -13.18 16.08 -2.85
C ARG A 152 -12.09 17.11 -3.12
N GLY A 153 -11.89 17.47 -4.38
CA GLY A 153 -10.89 18.46 -4.78
C GLY A 153 -11.10 19.84 -4.15
N LYS A 154 -12.36 20.25 -3.94
CA LYS A 154 -12.69 21.56 -3.33
C LYS A 154 -12.30 21.60 -1.86
N PHE A 155 -12.51 20.51 -1.12
CA PHE A 155 -12.17 20.45 0.30
C PHE A 155 -10.65 20.32 0.55
N VAL A 156 -9.96 19.52 -0.25
CA VAL A 156 -8.48 19.42 -0.17
C VAL A 156 -7.81 20.74 -0.57
N THR A 157 -8.37 21.47 -1.55
CA THR A 157 -7.89 22.82 -1.89
C THR A 157 -8.22 23.81 -0.77
N GLY A 158 -9.41 23.69 -0.15
CA GLY A 158 -9.83 24.48 1.00
C GLY A 158 -8.86 24.38 2.18
N PHE A 159 -8.34 23.18 2.46
CA PHE A 159 -7.27 22.97 3.47
C PHE A 159 -6.06 23.88 3.22
N ASN A 160 -5.52 23.89 2.00
CA ASN A 160 -4.37 24.71 1.64
C ASN A 160 -4.68 26.22 1.68
N LEU A 161 -5.87 26.61 1.26
CA LEU A 161 -6.31 28.01 1.34
C LEU A 161 -6.38 28.49 2.79
N THR A 162 -6.91 27.66 3.70
CA THR A 162 -7.03 27.99 5.11
C THR A 162 -5.68 28.14 5.82
N ILE A 163 -4.63 27.42 5.40
CA ILE A 163 -3.26 27.65 5.88
C ILE A 163 -2.82 29.10 5.60
N ASN A 164 -2.99 29.55 4.36
CA ASN A 164 -2.62 30.91 3.96
C ASN A 164 -3.45 31.97 4.71
N ILE A 165 -4.75 31.72 4.91
CA ILE A 165 -5.61 32.58 5.73
C ILE A 165 -5.09 32.66 7.18
N GLY A 166 -4.64 31.55 7.74
CA GLY A 166 -4.01 31.49 9.06
C GLY A 166 -2.76 32.36 9.17
N GLN A 167 -1.89 32.32 8.16
CA GLN A 167 -0.68 33.16 8.11
C GLN A 167 -1.02 34.65 8.06
N VAL A 168 -1.99 35.04 7.24
CA VAL A 168 -2.42 36.44 7.12
C VAL A 168 -3.02 36.94 8.44
N ILE A 169 -3.95 36.18 9.02
CA ILE A 169 -4.60 36.56 10.29
C ILE A 169 -3.59 36.61 11.44
N SER A 170 -2.60 35.73 11.45
CA SER A 170 -1.49 35.76 12.40
C SER A 170 -0.71 37.07 12.35
N ASN A 171 -0.36 37.54 11.15
CA ASN A 171 0.36 38.81 10.98
C ASN A 171 -0.50 40.02 11.37
N ILE A 172 -1.80 40.00 11.05
CA ILE A 172 -2.73 41.06 11.48
C ILE A 172 -2.83 41.08 13.01
N MET A 173 -3.02 39.93 13.65
CA MET A 173 -3.10 39.84 15.11
C MET A 173 -1.80 40.25 15.78
N ALA A 174 -0.65 39.89 15.22
CA ALA A 174 0.63 40.37 15.73
C ALA A 174 0.74 41.89 15.67
N GLY A 175 0.31 42.51 14.56
CA GLY A 175 0.29 43.97 14.42
C GLY A 175 -0.63 44.65 15.45
N LEU A 176 -1.82 44.10 15.69
CA LEU A 176 -2.76 44.64 16.69
C LEU A 176 -2.25 44.47 18.13
N LEU A 177 -1.68 43.31 18.45
CA LEU A 177 -1.19 43.01 19.80
C LEU A 177 0.16 43.68 20.11
N ALA A 178 0.90 44.11 19.09
CA ALA A 178 2.11 44.91 19.28
C ALA A 178 1.86 46.26 19.96
N PHE A 179 0.63 46.81 19.89
CA PHE A 179 0.26 48.04 20.57
C PHE A 179 0.03 47.85 22.08
N ILE A 180 -0.10 46.61 22.56
CA ILE A 180 -0.41 46.27 23.95
C ILE A 180 0.84 45.67 24.60
N ASP A 181 1.63 46.50 25.30
CA ASP A 181 2.85 46.13 26.05
C ASP A 181 3.67 45.01 25.37
N PRO A 182 4.31 45.32 24.23
CA PRO A 182 4.84 44.31 23.31
C PRO A 182 5.93 43.42 23.93
N GLU A 183 6.69 43.92 24.89
CA GLU A 183 7.85 43.22 25.46
C GLU A 183 7.51 42.28 26.62
N ASN A 184 6.39 42.53 27.32
CA ASN A 184 5.98 41.72 28.47
C ASN A 184 4.74 40.87 28.20
N ILE A 185 3.71 41.44 27.57
CA ILE A 185 2.38 40.83 27.43
C ILE A 185 2.04 40.56 25.97
N GLY A 186 2.32 41.48 25.05
CA GLY A 186 1.90 41.40 23.65
C GLY A 186 2.32 40.10 22.96
N TRP A 187 3.60 39.71 23.04
CA TRP A 187 4.06 38.46 22.43
C TRP A 187 3.45 37.20 23.07
N ARG A 188 3.03 37.25 24.35
CA ARG A 188 2.35 36.13 25.02
C ARG A 188 0.92 35.98 24.49
N LEU A 189 0.23 37.11 24.32
CA LEU A 189 -1.11 37.15 23.74
C LEU A 189 -1.11 36.64 22.29
N MET A 190 -0.05 36.93 21.53
CA MET A 190 0.12 36.38 20.18
C MET A 190 0.06 34.84 20.17
N PHE A 191 0.64 34.17 21.17
CA PHE A 191 0.52 32.70 21.33
C PHE A 191 -0.81 32.26 21.92
N ALA A 192 -1.35 33.01 22.89
CA ALA A 192 -2.61 32.68 23.55
C ALA A 192 -3.81 32.72 22.59
N CYS A 193 -3.81 33.61 21.60
CA CYS A 193 -4.86 33.69 20.60
C CYS A 193 -5.00 32.40 19.76
N ALA A 194 -3.91 31.65 19.56
CA ALA A 194 -3.94 30.36 18.86
C ALA A 194 -4.64 29.24 19.67
N SER A 195 -4.75 29.39 20.99
CA SER A 195 -5.45 28.42 21.85
C SER A 195 -6.96 28.37 21.59
N ILE A 196 -7.57 29.49 21.17
CA ILE A 196 -9.02 29.59 20.88
C ILE A 196 -9.42 28.65 19.73
N PRO A 197 -8.84 28.76 18.51
CA PRO A 197 -9.16 27.85 17.42
C PRO A 197 -8.80 26.38 17.74
N ALA A 198 -7.75 26.11 18.53
CA ALA A 198 -7.40 24.76 18.97
C ALA A 198 -8.49 24.13 19.87
N ILE A 199 -9.05 24.90 20.80
CA ILE A 199 -10.16 24.47 21.66
C ILE A 199 -11.44 24.28 20.83
N ILE A 200 -11.74 25.18 19.91
CA ILE A 200 -12.89 25.05 19.00
C ILE A 200 -12.77 23.76 18.18
N GLN A 201 -11.58 23.46 17.65
CA GLN A 201 -11.35 22.22 16.91
C GLN A 201 -11.54 20.99 17.78
N PHE A 202 -11.04 21.00 19.02
CA PHE A 202 -11.23 19.89 19.96
C PHE A 202 -12.69 19.66 20.32
N ILE A 203 -13.44 20.72 20.66
CA ILE A 203 -14.87 20.64 20.98
C ILE A 203 -15.65 20.20 19.75
N GLY A 204 -15.39 20.79 18.59
CA GLY A 204 -16.04 20.41 17.33
C GLY A 204 -15.81 18.94 16.97
N ALA A 205 -14.59 18.43 17.13
CA ALA A 205 -14.25 17.04 16.83
C ALA A 205 -14.80 16.04 17.87
N SER A 206 -15.02 16.47 19.11
CA SER A 206 -15.57 15.62 20.18
C SER A 206 -17.11 15.57 20.19
N VAL A 207 -17.78 16.68 19.91
CA VAL A 207 -19.25 16.77 19.87
C VAL A 207 -19.82 16.02 18.67
N ILE A 208 -19.09 15.97 17.56
CA ILE A 208 -19.55 15.21 16.41
C ILE A 208 -19.10 13.76 16.56
N GLN A 209 -19.92 12.95 17.23
CA GLN A 209 -19.79 11.50 17.14
C GLN A 209 -19.85 11.10 15.66
N SER A 210 -18.84 10.37 15.21
CA SER A 210 -19.03 9.53 14.03
C SER A 210 -20.16 8.61 14.45
N SER A 211 -21.27 8.64 13.73
CA SER A 211 -22.20 7.53 13.73
C SER A 211 -21.46 6.35 13.08
N ASP A 212 -20.41 5.88 13.75
CA ASP A 212 -19.88 4.55 13.54
C ASP A 212 -21.07 3.63 13.86
N PRO A 213 -21.37 2.64 13.03
CA PRO A 213 -22.35 1.65 13.41
C PRO A 213 -22.00 1.09 14.77
N ILE A 214 -23.03 0.63 15.47
CA ILE A 214 -22.88 -0.12 16.71
C ILE A 214 -22.20 -1.45 16.35
N PHE A 215 -20.87 -1.44 16.26
CA PHE A 215 -20.06 -2.64 16.20
C PHE A 215 -20.01 -3.22 17.61
N ASN A 216 -20.51 -4.44 17.76
CA ASN A 216 -20.49 -5.10 19.06
C ASN A 216 -19.06 -5.57 19.35
N SER A 217 -18.31 -4.78 20.11
CA SER A 217 -16.92 -5.09 20.50
C SER A 217 -16.77 -6.33 21.38
N SER A 218 -17.85 -6.89 21.94
CA SER A 218 -17.82 -8.13 22.73
C SER A 218 -17.77 -9.40 21.87
N VAL A 219 -17.85 -9.27 20.55
CA VAL A 219 -17.78 -10.38 19.60
C VAL A 219 -16.36 -10.94 19.49
N GLN A 220 -16.25 -12.26 19.37
CA GLN A 220 -14.97 -12.96 19.32
C GLN A 220 -14.09 -12.44 18.18
N ASN A 221 -12.78 -12.31 18.43
CA ASN A 221 -11.76 -11.83 17.48
C ASN A 221 -11.93 -10.39 16.95
N PHE A 222 -12.89 -9.61 17.45
CA PHE A 222 -13.11 -8.23 17.03
C PHE A 222 -11.84 -7.36 17.10
N HIS A 223 -11.12 -7.41 18.23
CA HIS A 223 -9.89 -6.64 18.41
C HIS A 223 -8.71 -7.08 17.52
N ASN A 224 -8.71 -8.31 17.00
CA ASN A 224 -7.69 -8.75 16.07
C ASN A 224 -8.02 -8.28 14.66
N CYS A 225 -9.26 -8.48 14.20
CA CYS A 225 -9.71 -8.01 12.90
C CYS A 225 -9.67 -6.48 12.78
N ALA A 226 -10.05 -5.75 13.84
CA ALA A 226 -10.02 -4.29 13.86
C ALA A 226 -8.60 -3.68 13.77
N LYS A 227 -7.53 -4.47 13.91
CA LYS A 227 -6.16 -4.00 13.64
C LYS A 227 -5.89 -3.84 12.15
N HIS A 228 -6.62 -4.57 11.29
CA HIS A 228 -6.42 -4.55 9.86
C HIS A 228 -7.27 -3.45 9.23
N ILE A 229 -6.61 -2.43 8.68
CA ILE A 229 -7.29 -1.22 8.17
C ILE A 229 -7.47 -1.29 6.65
N ASN A 230 -6.60 -2.04 5.99
CA ASN A 230 -6.66 -2.29 4.56
C ASN A 230 -7.28 -3.64 4.31
N CYS A 231 -8.15 -3.71 3.30
CA CYS A 231 -8.78 -4.95 2.88
C CYS A 231 -7.75 -6.06 2.64
N ASP A 232 -6.63 -5.77 1.98
CA ASP A 232 -5.65 -6.79 1.57
C ASP A 232 -5.01 -7.53 2.76
N TYR A 233 -4.76 -6.83 3.87
CA TYR A 233 -4.29 -7.44 5.12
C TYR A 233 -5.42 -8.02 5.97
N CYS A 234 -6.66 -7.59 5.76
CA CYS A 234 -7.82 -8.11 6.46
C CYS A 234 -8.17 -9.51 5.97
N VAL A 235 -8.24 -9.69 4.64
CA VAL A 235 -8.58 -10.98 3.99
C VAL A 235 -7.44 -12.01 4.03
N THR A 236 -6.29 -11.67 4.61
CA THR A 236 -5.21 -12.63 4.86
C THR A 236 -5.32 -13.34 6.20
N ASP A 237 -6.15 -12.86 7.14
CA ASP A 237 -6.44 -13.58 8.39
C ASP A 237 -7.71 -14.40 8.20
N ASP A 238 -7.63 -15.72 8.39
CA ASP A 238 -8.74 -16.67 8.17
C ASP A 238 -9.98 -16.39 9.02
N ARG A 239 -9.87 -15.53 10.04
CA ARG A 239 -10.96 -15.20 10.98
C ARG A 239 -11.59 -13.85 10.73
N CYS A 240 -11.17 -13.14 9.68
CA CYS A 240 -11.58 -11.78 9.39
C CYS A 240 -12.05 -11.64 7.94
N GLY A 241 -12.95 -10.69 7.70
CA GLY A 241 -13.40 -10.30 6.37
C GLY A 241 -13.67 -8.80 6.29
N PHE A 242 -13.61 -8.25 5.09
CA PHE A 242 -13.70 -6.82 4.85
C PHE A 242 -15.07 -6.43 4.30
N CYS A 243 -15.76 -5.54 5.02
CA CYS A 243 -17.04 -4.98 4.63
C CYS A 243 -16.83 -3.62 3.94
N ALA A 244 -17.02 -3.56 2.63
CA ALA A 244 -16.74 -2.38 1.81
C ALA A 244 -18.01 -1.64 1.39
N HIS A 245 -17.91 -0.31 1.33
CA HIS A 245 -18.84 0.59 0.67
C HIS A 245 -18.05 1.54 -0.23
N GLY A 246 -18.08 1.31 -1.55
CA GLY A 246 -17.27 2.05 -2.50
C GLY A 246 -15.77 1.84 -2.27
N THR A 247 -15.04 2.89 -1.86
CA THR A 247 -13.59 2.85 -1.61
C THR A 247 -13.20 2.69 -0.14
N THR A 248 -14.17 2.67 0.77
CA THR A 248 -13.97 2.62 2.23
C THR A 248 -14.61 1.38 2.81
N GLY A 249 -14.05 0.83 3.89
CA GLY A 249 -14.63 -0.34 4.53
C GLY A 249 -14.00 -0.65 5.88
N TYR A 250 -14.51 -1.70 6.52
CA TYR A 250 -14.11 -2.13 7.85
C TYR A 250 -13.75 -3.61 7.86
N CYS A 251 -12.66 -3.96 8.53
CA CYS A 251 -12.32 -5.36 8.80
C CYS A 251 -13.09 -5.86 10.02
N LEU A 252 -13.86 -6.93 9.84
CA LEU A 252 -14.80 -7.45 10.83
C LEU A 252 -14.59 -8.96 11.01
N PRO A 253 -14.86 -9.50 12.20
CA PRO A 253 -14.75 -10.93 12.45
C PRO A 253 -15.81 -11.68 11.64
N LEU A 254 -15.36 -12.75 11.01
CA LEU A 254 -16.12 -13.60 10.11
C LEU A 254 -17.09 -14.50 10.89
N ASP A 255 -18.28 -14.77 10.33
CA ASP A 255 -19.25 -15.71 10.93
C ASP A 255 -18.77 -17.17 10.72
N PRO A 256 -18.53 -17.96 11.79
CA PRO A 256 -18.07 -19.34 11.66
C PRO A 256 -19.03 -20.27 10.91
N GLU A 257 -20.34 -19.97 10.92
CA GLU A 257 -21.35 -20.78 10.24
C GLU A 257 -21.59 -20.32 8.79
N HIS A 258 -21.44 -19.01 8.51
CA HIS A 258 -21.75 -18.40 7.21
C HIS A 258 -20.63 -17.44 6.74
N ALA A 259 -19.43 -17.99 6.63
CA ALA A 259 -18.19 -17.30 6.25
C ALA A 259 -18.29 -16.42 4.99
N ASP A 260 -18.95 -16.96 3.98
CA ASP A 260 -19.15 -16.37 2.65
C ASP A 260 -20.25 -15.31 2.63
N GLN A 261 -21.14 -15.30 3.63
CA GLN A 261 -22.33 -14.45 3.64
C GLN A 261 -22.13 -13.16 4.43
N GLY A 262 -21.23 -13.11 5.42
CA GLY A 262 -21.01 -11.88 6.17
C GLY A 262 -20.16 -11.99 7.44
N ALA A 263 -20.15 -10.88 8.19
CA ALA A 263 -19.50 -10.74 9.48
C ALA A 263 -20.43 -11.11 10.64
N LEU A 264 -19.86 -11.32 11.83
CA LEU A 264 -20.61 -11.46 13.09
C LEU A 264 -21.24 -10.15 13.59
N THR A 265 -20.75 -9.00 13.10
CA THR A 265 -21.21 -7.69 13.56
C THR A 265 -20.95 -6.61 12.51
N GLY A 266 -21.66 -5.49 12.59
CA GLY A 266 -21.50 -4.35 11.69
C GLY A 266 -22.47 -4.34 10.51
N TYR A 267 -22.13 -3.58 9.47
CA TYR A 267 -23.01 -3.36 8.32
C TYR A 267 -23.08 -4.53 7.34
N CYS A 268 -22.12 -5.46 7.40
CA CYS A 268 -22.16 -6.73 6.67
C CYS A 268 -22.53 -7.90 7.59
N ALA A 269 -23.26 -7.65 8.67
CA ALA A 269 -23.69 -8.72 9.57
C ALA A 269 -24.73 -9.61 8.87
N VAL A 270 -24.59 -10.93 9.00
CA VAL A 270 -25.52 -11.88 8.38
C VAL A 270 -26.95 -11.64 8.89
N SER A 271 -27.86 -11.28 7.99
CA SER A 271 -29.29 -11.15 8.30
C SER A 271 -30.13 -11.81 7.22
N ASN A 272 -30.86 -12.89 7.59
CA ASN A 272 -31.88 -13.57 6.78
C ASN A 272 -31.51 -13.82 5.30
N ASP A 273 -30.52 -14.69 5.04
CA ASP A 273 -30.18 -15.27 3.72
C ASP A 273 -30.00 -14.30 2.54
N SER A 274 -29.79 -13.01 2.82
CA SER A 274 -29.66 -11.98 1.80
C SER A 274 -28.17 -11.73 1.54
N GLU A 275 -27.64 -12.16 0.38
CA GLU A 275 -26.27 -11.85 -0.07
C GLU A 275 -25.99 -10.33 -0.15
N VAL A 276 -27.04 -9.51 -0.15
CA VAL A 276 -26.96 -8.07 -0.33
C VAL A 276 -27.19 -7.36 1.00
N HIS A 277 -26.09 -6.94 1.62
CA HIS A 277 -26.10 -6.10 2.81
C HIS A 277 -26.53 -4.68 2.46
N THR A 278 -27.74 -4.28 2.87
CA THR A 278 -28.22 -2.90 2.67
C THR A 278 -28.56 -2.25 3.99
N VAL A 279 -28.00 -1.05 4.20
CA VAL A 279 -28.25 -0.26 5.40
C VAL A 279 -28.62 1.13 4.94
N ASN A 280 -29.82 1.60 5.31
CA ASN A 280 -30.37 2.90 4.89
C ASN A 280 -30.41 3.10 3.36
N GLY A 281 -30.57 2.03 2.58
CA GLY A 281 -30.60 2.07 1.11
C GLY A 281 -29.22 2.06 0.43
N GLU A 282 -28.13 2.03 1.19
CA GLU A 282 -26.77 1.89 0.67
C GLU A 282 -26.31 0.43 0.70
N ARG A 283 -25.69 -0.04 -0.39
CA ARG A 283 -25.19 -1.42 -0.53
C ARG A 283 -23.77 -1.53 0.03
N TYR A 284 -23.54 -2.56 0.83
CA TYR A 284 -22.23 -2.98 1.33
C TYR A 284 -21.85 -4.31 0.68
N GLU A 285 -20.59 -4.44 0.29
CA GLU A 285 -20.04 -5.65 -0.32
C GLU A 285 -19.14 -6.37 0.70
N TRP A 286 -19.42 -7.65 0.94
CA TRP A 286 -18.61 -8.51 1.77
C TRP A 286 -17.46 -9.10 0.95
N MET A 287 -16.24 -9.04 1.48
CA MET A 287 -15.02 -9.56 0.86
C MET A 287 -14.24 -10.35 1.91
N ASP A 288 -14.26 -11.66 1.81
CA ASP A 288 -13.60 -12.60 2.73
C ASP A 288 -12.29 -13.14 2.14
N VAL A 289 -12.24 -13.38 0.82
CA VAL A 289 -11.07 -14.00 0.17
C VAL A 289 -10.17 -13.00 -0.58
N TYR A 290 -10.76 -12.01 -1.24
CA TYR A 290 -10.00 -11.06 -2.06
C TYR A 290 -10.66 -9.68 -2.16
N CYS A 291 -9.82 -8.66 -2.31
CA CYS A 291 -10.26 -7.28 -2.37
C CYS A 291 -10.52 -6.83 -3.81
N ARG A 292 -11.73 -6.35 -4.06
CA ARG A 292 -12.09 -5.77 -5.36
C ARG A 292 -11.54 -4.34 -5.44
N THR A 293 -10.59 -4.11 -6.34
CA THR A 293 -10.04 -2.79 -6.66
C THR A 293 -10.19 -2.51 -8.16
N SER A 294 -10.09 -1.25 -8.58
CA SER A 294 -10.03 -0.91 -10.02
C SER A 294 -8.86 -1.57 -10.75
N TYR A 295 -7.88 -2.10 -10.01
CA TYR A 295 -6.68 -2.74 -10.54
C TYR A 295 -6.69 -4.27 -10.41
N THR A 296 -7.78 -4.89 -9.94
CA THR A 296 -7.87 -6.37 -9.79
C THR A 296 -7.69 -7.11 -11.13
N ILE A 297 -7.91 -6.45 -12.26
CA ILE A 297 -7.65 -7.01 -13.60
C ILE A 297 -6.15 -7.08 -13.91
N ILE A 298 -5.30 -6.23 -13.32
CA ILE A 298 -3.87 -6.17 -13.63
C ILE A 298 -3.14 -7.49 -13.32
N PRO A 299 -3.27 -8.08 -12.11
CA PRO A 299 -2.67 -9.38 -11.83
C PRO A 299 -3.14 -10.49 -12.78
N ILE A 300 -4.41 -10.47 -13.21
CA ILE A 300 -4.95 -11.45 -14.17
C ILE A 300 -4.26 -11.30 -15.52
N ILE A 301 -4.16 -10.08 -16.04
CA ILE A 301 -3.47 -9.81 -17.31
C ILE A 301 -2.00 -10.22 -17.22
N LEU A 302 -1.31 -9.89 -16.12
CA LEU A 302 0.09 -10.25 -15.92
C LEU A 302 0.29 -11.76 -15.82
N MET A 303 -0.60 -12.47 -15.11
CA MET A 303 -0.60 -13.93 -15.03
C MET A 303 -0.85 -14.58 -16.40
N MET A 304 -1.79 -14.05 -17.18
CA MET A 304 -2.02 -14.52 -18.55
C MET A 304 -0.78 -14.31 -19.43
N MET A 305 -0.13 -13.15 -19.34
CA MET A 305 1.12 -12.88 -20.05
C MET A 305 2.25 -13.83 -19.62
N TYR A 306 2.38 -14.10 -18.31
CA TYR A 306 3.34 -15.07 -17.78
C TYR A 306 3.11 -16.47 -18.35
N LEU A 307 1.86 -16.96 -18.37
CA LEU A 307 1.52 -18.28 -18.92
C LEU A 307 1.82 -18.38 -20.42
N LEU A 308 1.58 -17.31 -21.19
CA LEU A 308 1.94 -17.24 -22.60
C LEU A 308 3.46 -17.33 -22.79
N CYS A 309 4.24 -16.56 -22.03
CA CYS A 309 5.70 -16.61 -22.07
C CYS A 309 6.25 -18.00 -21.67
N PHE A 310 5.67 -18.62 -20.63
CA PHE A 310 6.03 -19.96 -20.20
C PHE A 310 5.75 -21.00 -21.31
N SER A 311 4.61 -20.92 -21.97
CA SER A 311 4.17 -21.89 -22.99
C SER A 311 5.08 -21.93 -24.22
N VAL A 312 5.71 -20.81 -24.59
CA VAL A 312 6.64 -20.75 -25.74
C VAL A 312 8.06 -21.17 -25.36
N GLY A 313 8.47 -20.94 -24.10
CA GLY A 313 9.82 -21.18 -23.62
C GLY A 313 9.94 -22.42 -22.74
N LEU A 314 9.84 -22.23 -21.43
CA LEU A 314 10.13 -23.26 -20.42
C LEU A 314 9.10 -24.41 -20.38
N GLY A 315 7.94 -24.27 -21.03
CA GLY A 315 6.96 -25.34 -21.17
C GLY A 315 7.51 -26.50 -22.01
N PRO A 316 7.75 -26.34 -23.32
CA PRO A 316 8.19 -27.43 -24.19
C PRO A 316 9.70 -27.65 -24.25
N MET A 317 10.52 -26.60 -24.08
CA MET A 317 11.96 -26.68 -24.38
C MET A 317 12.74 -27.67 -23.50
N PRO A 318 12.53 -27.74 -22.17
CA PRO A 318 13.24 -28.71 -21.35
C PRO A 318 12.96 -30.16 -21.76
N TRP A 319 11.71 -30.48 -22.14
CA TRP A 319 11.35 -31.83 -22.60
C TRP A 319 11.99 -32.18 -23.94
N LEU A 320 12.05 -31.21 -24.86
CA LEU A 320 12.71 -31.37 -26.15
C LEU A 320 14.22 -31.64 -25.96
N LEU A 321 14.91 -30.75 -25.24
CA LEU A 321 16.34 -30.87 -25.00
C LEU A 321 16.70 -32.16 -24.22
N ASN A 322 15.87 -32.55 -23.26
CA ASN A 322 16.01 -33.81 -22.52
C ASN A 322 15.94 -35.04 -23.44
N SER A 323 15.28 -34.94 -24.60
CA SER A 323 15.24 -36.03 -25.58
C SER A 323 16.41 -36.01 -26.59
N GLU A 324 17.03 -34.85 -26.80
CA GLU A 324 18.08 -34.63 -27.81
C GLU A 324 19.51 -34.76 -27.25
N PHE A 325 19.75 -34.35 -26.00
CA PHE A 325 21.11 -34.29 -25.43
C PHE A 325 21.74 -35.65 -25.20
N TYR A 326 20.94 -36.68 -24.94
CA TYR A 326 21.49 -37.95 -24.50
C TYR A 326 21.82 -38.89 -25.66
N PRO A 327 22.98 -39.56 -25.60
CA PRO A 327 23.35 -40.57 -26.58
C PRO A 327 22.36 -41.73 -26.52
N LEU A 328 22.13 -42.39 -27.67
CA LEU A 328 21.08 -43.39 -27.83
C LEU A 328 21.15 -44.55 -26.82
N TRP A 329 22.36 -44.93 -26.38
CA TRP A 329 22.56 -46.02 -25.44
C TRP A 329 22.20 -45.69 -23.98
N ALA A 330 22.25 -44.40 -23.59
CA ALA A 330 21.97 -43.94 -22.22
C ALA A 330 20.63 -43.21 -22.09
N ARG A 331 20.03 -42.81 -23.22
CA ARG A 331 18.88 -41.89 -23.29
C ARG A 331 17.75 -42.30 -22.36
N GLY A 332 17.36 -43.57 -22.34
CA GLY A 332 16.26 -44.04 -21.49
C GLY A 332 16.50 -43.77 -20.00
N THR A 333 17.70 -44.08 -19.49
CA THR A 333 18.05 -43.86 -18.08
C THR A 333 18.16 -42.38 -17.74
N CYS A 334 18.80 -41.58 -18.60
CA CYS A 334 18.95 -40.14 -18.38
C CYS A 334 17.59 -39.42 -18.40
N VAL A 335 16.73 -39.72 -19.38
CA VAL A 335 15.36 -39.17 -19.44
C VAL A 335 14.57 -39.53 -18.18
N ALA A 336 14.68 -40.77 -17.68
CA ALA A 336 14.00 -41.20 -16.47
C ALA A 336 14.48 -40.43 -15.22
N ILE A 337 15.80 -40.23 -15.07
CA ILE A 337 16.38 -39.45 -13.96
C ILE A 337 15.89 -38.00 -14.01
N THR A 338 15.97 -37.34 -15.18
CA THR A 338 15.52 -35.95 -15.33
C THR A 338 14.03 -35.80 -15.06
N THR A 339 13.22 -36.75 -15.53
CA THR A 339 11.77 -36.76 -15.29
C THR A 339 11.46 -36.93 -13.80
N PHE A 340 12.17 -37.84 -13.11
CA PHE A 340 12.06 -37.99 -11.66
C PHE A 340 12.44 -36.69 -10.92
N THR A 341 13.55 -36.05 -11.31
CA THR A 341 13.97 -34.76 -10.74
C THR A 341 12.91 -33.68 -10.93
N ASN A 342 12.27 -33.60 -12.11
CA ASN A 342 11.17 -32.66 -12.36
C ASN A 342 10.02 -32.89 -11.37
N TRP A 343 9.53 -34.13 -11.24
CA TRP A 343 8.42 -34.44 -10.32
C TRP A 343 8.79 -34.24 -8.84
N LEU A 344 10.05 -34.50 -8.47
CA LEU A 344 10.53 -34.25 -7.11
C LEU A 344 10.49 -32.76 -6.75
N PHE A 345 10.97 -31.88 -7.64
CA PHE A 345 10.94 -30.44 -7.39
C PHE A 345 9.53 -29.86 -7.48
N ASP A 346 8.68 -30.39 -8.36
CA ASP A 346 7.26 -30.06 -8.41
C ASP A 346 6.56 -30.36 -7.07
N LEU A 347 6.86 -31.53 -6.47
CA LEU A 347 6.38 -31.90 -5.14
C LEU A 347 6.91 -30.95 -4.05
N ILE A 348 8.21 -30.64 -4.06
CA ILE A 348 8.81 -29.74 -3.06
C ILE A 348 8.17 -28.35 -3.12
N ILE A 349 8.03 -27.77 -4.32
CA ILE A 349 7.41 -26.46 -4.50
C ILE A 349 5.95 -26.49 -4.04
N SER A 350 5.20 -27.53 -4.42
CA SER A 350 3.80 -27.69 -4.02
C SER A 350 3.60 -27.77 -2.50
N LEU A 351 4.51 -28.46 -1.80
CA LEU A 351 4.45 -28.59 -0.33
C LEU A 351 4.92 -27.33 0.41
N THR A 352 5.87 -26.60 -0.17
CA THR A 352 6.51 -25.45 0.51
C THR A 352 5.87 -24.11 0.18
N PHE A 353 5.08 -24.03 -0.90
CA PHE A 353 4.50 -22.77 -1.38
C PHE A 353 3.69 -22.04 -0.31
N LEU A 354 2.76 -22.74 0.35
CA LEU A 354 1.90 -22.14 1.39
C LEU A 354 2.74 -21.60 2.56
N SER A 355 3.65 -22.42 3.10
CA SER A 355 4.54 -21.99 4.19
C SER A 355 5.44 -20.81 3.80
N LEU A 356 5.89 -20.76 2.54
CA LEU A 356 6.68 -19.64 2.03
C LEU A 356 5.85 -18.35 1.93
N THR A 357 4.58 -18.45 1.51
CA THR A 357 3.69 -17.28 1.45
C THR A 357 3.32 -16.73 2.82
N GLU A 358 3.24 -17.57 3.85
CA GLU A 358 3.03 -17.10 5.23
C GLU A 358 4.27 -16.38 5.78
N PHE A 359 5.47 -16.94 5.56
CA PHE A 359 6.72 -16.37 6.09
C PHE A 359 7.16 -15.10 5.33
N ALA A 360 7.18 -15.16 4.00
CA ALA A 360 7.73 -14.11 3.16
C ALA A 360 6.67 -13.17 2.56
N THR A 361 5.39 -13.36 2.91
CA THR A 361 4.21 -12.77 2.24
C THR A 361 4.05 -13.25 0.77
N LYS A 362 2.84 -13.06 0.22
CA LYS A 362 2.54 -13.39 -1.19
C LYS A 362 3.53 -12.72 -2.15
N TYR A 363 3.79 -11.42 -1.96
CA TYR A 363 4.69 -10.65 -2.82
C TYR A 363 6.15 -11.09 -2.71
N GLY A 364 6.65 -11.36 -1.50
CA GLY A 364 8.01 -11.82 -1.28
C GLY A 364 8.28 -13.18 -1.94
N THR A 365 7.29 -14.07 -1.92
CA THR A 365 7.37 -15.40 -2.58
C THR A 365 7.60 -15.27 -4.10
N PHE A 366 6.88 -14.38 -4.78
CA PHE A 366 7.08 -14.15 -6.22
C PHE A 366 8.44 -13.52 -6.53
N TYR A 367 8.98 -12.65 -5.67
CA TYR A 367 10.33 -12.12 -5.84
C TYR A 367 11.41 -13.21 -5.73
N ILE A 368 11.26 -14.15 -4.79
CA ILE A 368 12.17 -15.29 -4.65
C ILE A 368 12.18 -16.14 -5.94
N TYR A 369 11.00 -16.49 -6.47
CA TYR A 369 10.91 -17.23 -7.73
C TYR A 369 11.47 -16.46 -8.92
N THR A 370 11.33 -15.14 -8.94
CA THR A 370 11.93 -14.28 -9.97
C THR A 370 13.46 -14.38 -9.95
N VAL A 371 14.08 -14.32 -8.76
CA VAL A 371 15.54 -14.44 -8.61
C VAL A 371 16.02 -15.83 -9.05
N ILE A 372 15.34 -16.90 -8.62
CA ILE A 372 15.70 -18.28 -8.99
C ILE A 372 15.61 -18.47 -10.52
N THR A 373 14.53 -17.99 -11.13
CA THR A 373 14.32 -18.09 -12.59
C THR A 373 15.35 -17.27 -13.35
N PHE A 374 15.72 -16.09 -12.85
CA PHE A 374 16.76 -15.26 -13.47
C PHE A 374 18.15 -15.91 -13.41
N VAL A 375 18.50 -16.53 -12.28
CA VAL A 375 19.75 -17.32 -12.17
C VAL A 375 19.73 -18.52 -13.11
N ALA A 376 18.60 -19.24 -13.19
CA ALA A 376 18.43 -20.35 -14.13
C ALA A 376 18.59 -19.90 -15.59
N PHE A 377 18.04 -18.73 -15.95
CA PHE A 377 18.23 -18.12 -17.26
C PHE A 377 19.72 -17.85 -17.58
N LEU A 378 20.48 -17.29 -16.64
CA LEU A 378 21.91 -17.03 -16.82
C LEU A 378 22.73 -18.31 -17.01
N ILE A 379 22.39 -19.37 -16.26
CA ILE A 379 23.03 -20.69 -16.39
C ILE A 379 22.68 -21.27 -17.77
N PHE A 380 21.40 -21.28 -18.14
CA PHE A 380 20.96 -21.80 -19.42
C PHE A 380 21.62 -21.06 -20.58
N TRP A 381 21.66 -19.73 -20.54
CA TRP A 381 22.31 -18.91 -21.58
C TRP A 381 23.81 -19.19 -21.74
N LYS A 382 24.50 -19.53 -20.64
CA LYS A 382 25.95 -19.76 -20.64
C LYS A 382 26.36 -21.19 -21.01
N TYR A 383 25.63 -22.19 -20.51
CA TYR A 383 26.01 -23.61 -20.62
C TYR A 383 25.20 -24.37 -21.66
N VAL A 384 24.13 -23.75 -22.14
CA VAL A 384 23.16 -24.12 -23.19
C VAL A 384 23.64 -24.09 -24.66
N PRO A 385 24.27 -25.09 -25.30
CA PRO A 385 24.55 -24.98 -26.74
C PRO A 385 23.26 -25.09 -27.58
N GLU A 386 23.22 -24.38 -28.70
CA GLU A 386 22.12 -24.46 -29.68
C GLU A 386 22.14 -25.82 -30.40
N THR A 387 21.02 -26.55 -30.37
CA THR A 387 20.86 -27.87 -31.04
C THR A 387 20.06 -27.81 -32.34
N LYS A 388 19.45 -26.66 -32.66
CA LYS A 388 18.58 -26.51 -33.84
C LYS A 388 19.30 -26.91 -35.13
N GLY A 389 18.74 -27.91 -35.82
CA GLY A 389 19.21 -28.38 -37.13
C GLY A 389 20.38 -29.37 -37.07
N CYS A 390 20.80 -29.79 -35.87
CA CYS A 390 21.79 -30.86 -35.70
C CYS A 390 21.10 -32.23 -35.70
N SER A 391 21.74 -33.23 -36.32
CA SER A 391 21.38 -34.64 -36.14
C SER A 391 21.77 -35.12 -34.74
N LEU A 392 21.16 -36.21 -34.25
CA LEU A 392 21.44 -36.75 -32.91
C LEU A 392 22.93 -37.09 -32.71
N ASP A 393 23.60 -37.61 -33.74
CA ASP A 393 25.03 -37.92 -33.71
C ASP A 393 25.89 -36.63 -33.65
N GLU A 394 25.42 -35.53 -34.25
CA GLU A 394 26.08 -34.22 -34.19
C GLU A 394 25.91 -33.55 -32.83
N VAL A 395 24.75 -33.73 -32.17
CA VAL A 395 24.54 -33.26 -30.79
C VAL A 395 25.51 -33.96 -29.84
N GLU A 396 25.74 -35.27 -30.01
CA GLU A 396 26.71 -36.00 -29.19
C GLU A 396 28.13 -35.41 -29.33
N MET A 397 28.53 -35.02 -30.56
CA MET A 397 29.81 -34.39 -30.82
C MET A 397 30.00 -33.04 -30.10
N LEU A 398 28.92 -32.28 -29.82
CA LEU A 398 29.00 -31.00 -29.11
C LEU A 398 29.51 -31.18 -27.66
N PHE A 399 29.23 -32.33 -27.04
CA PHE A 399 29.61 -32.64 -25.67
C PHE A 399 30.89 -33.49 -25.56
N MET A 400 31.46 -33.95 -26.68
CA MET A 400 32.71 -34.73 -26.71
C MET A 400 33.97 -33.85 -26.63
N ASN A 401 35.04 -34.42 -26.05
CA ASN A 401 36.36 -33.81 -26.10
C ASN A 401 36.92 -33.77 -27.54
N PRO A 402 37.82 -32.82 -27.88
CA PRO A 402 38.31 -32.64 -29.25
C PRO A 402 38.90 -33.91 -29.88
N ARG A 403 39.65 -34.71 -29.11
CA ARG A 403 40.25 -35.98 -29.59
C ARG A 403 39.21 -37.07 -29.87
N GLU A 404 38.17 -37.15 -29.04
CA GLU A 404 37.11 -38.15 -29.21
C GLU A 404 36.24 -37.83 -30.42
N ARG A 405 36.02 -36.53 -30.67
CA ARG A 405 35.30 -36.03 -31.85
C ARG A 405 36.00 -36.45 -33.16
N GLU A 406 37.32 -36.33 -33.23
CA GLU A 406 38.09 -36.75 -34.41
C GLU A 406 37.96 -38.26 -34.68
N ILE A 407 38.11 -39.08 -33.63
CA ILE A 407 37.99 -40.55 -33.72
C ILE A 407 36.57 -40.95 -34.17
N PHE A 408 35.55 -40.31 -33.60
CA PHE A 408 34.15 -40.57 -33.95
C PHE A 408 33.85 -40.21 -35.41
N GLN A 409 34.29 -39.03 -35.87
CA GLN A 409 34.13 -38.61 -37.27
C GLN A 409 34.84 -39.57 -38.24
N GLN A 410 36.01 -40.08 -37.88
CA GLN A 410 36.75 -41.03 -38.70
C GLN A 410 36.02 -42.38 -38.80
N ASN A 411 35.45 -42.86 -37.70
CA ASN A 411 34.63 -44.08 -37.69
C ASN A 411 33.33 -43.93 -38.49
N LEU A 412 32.66 -42.78 -38.39
CA LEU A 412 31.45 -42.49 -39.17
C LEU A 412 31.74 -42.47 -40.67
N ARG A 413 32.83 -41.81 -41.08
CA ARG A 413 33.28 -41.78 -42.48
C ARG A 413 33.54 -43.19 -43.02
N ASN A 414 34.19 -44.04 -42.23
CA ASN A 414 34.47 -45.42 -42.62
C ASN A 414 33.18 -46.26 -42.77
N ARG A 415 32.17 -46.05 -41.91
CA ARG A 415 30.86 -46.74 -42.02
C ARG A 415 30.07 -46.31 -43.26
N ILE A 416 30.05 -45.02 -43.59
CA ILE A 416 29.35 -44.51 -44.78
C ILE A 416 30.01 -45.04 -46.06
N LEU A 417 31.34 -45.07 -46.11
CA LEU A 417 32.07 -45.65 -47.24
C LEU A 417 31.78 -47.16 -47.39
N GLY A 418 31.69 -47.88 -46.27
CA GLY A 418 31.30 -49.29 -46.25
C GLY A 418 29.89 -49.55 -46.77
N SER A 419 28.89 -48.78 -46.32
CA SER A 419 27.49 -48.97 -46.76
C SER A 419 27.29 -48.62 -48.24
N GLN A 420 27.98 -47.59 -48.75
CA GLN A 420 27.95 -47.28 -50.18
C GLN A 420 28.58 -48.39 -51.03
N TYR A 421 29.64 -49.04 -50.53
CA TYR A 421 30.26 -50.17 -51.21
C TYR A 421 29.31 -51.38 -51.27
N GLU A 422 28.59 -51.68 -50.19
CA GLU A 422 27.58 -52.75 -50.16
C GLU A 422 26.39 -52.48 -51.08
N LEU A 423 25.83 -51.26 -51.06
CA LEU A 423 24.74 -50.86 -51.96
C LEU A 423 25.13 -50.98 -53.43
N LYS A 424 26.36 -50.61 -53.77
CA LYS A 424 26.90 -50.75 -55.13
C LYS A 424 27.03 -52.21 -55.55
N ASN A 425 27.47 -53.08 -54.66
CA ASN A 425 27.54 -54.53 -54.89
C ASN A 425 26.15 -55.21 -54.96
N MET A 426 25.15 -54.67 -54.26
CA MET A 426 23.77 -55.16 -54.35
C MET A 426 23.12 -54.76 -55.66
N SER A 427 23.33 -53.50 -56.10
CA SER A 427 22.90 -53.00 -57.41
C SER A 427 23.49 -53.82 -58.56
N SER A 428 24.75 -54.26 -58.46
CA SER A 428 25.39 -55.06 -59.50
C SER A 428 24.95 -56.53 -59.53
N LYS A 429 24.25 -57.00 -58.50
CA LYS A 429 23.68 -58.37 -58.46
C LYS A 429 22.23 -58.43 -58.95
N LEU A 430 21.56 -57.28 -59.04
CA LEU A 430 20.17 -57.14 -59.50
C LEU A 430 20.08 -56.74 -60.98
N SER A 431 21.17 -56.25 -61.55
CA SER A 431 21.40 -56.09 -63.00
C SER A 431 22.02 -57.35 -63.59
#